data_AF-A0AAD7JTD0-F1
#
_entry.id   AF-A0AAD7JTD0-F1
#
_cell.length_a   1.000
_cell.length_b   1.000
_cell.length_c   1.000
_cell.angle_alpha   90.00
_cell.angle_beta   90.00
_cell.angle_gamma   90.00
#
_symmetry.space_group_name_H-M   'P 1'
#
loop_
_entity.id
_entity.type
_entity.pdbx_description
1 polymer ?
#
loop_
_entity_poly.entity_id
_entity_poly.type
_entity_poly.pdbx_seq_one_letter_code
_entity_poly.pdbx_strand_id
1 'polypeptide(L)'
;MSSTEAATWLKVNITSFLSCMGGTSTYKERLLNVVAQYVPVSFDPSQDGALRILESENNIPSGVLAKARWIKPVAQRNRGQKVAHAILGFSDPTAANIFLRQGIWVEGRSVNGHKLLPEPIRCLKCQGVGLNHIAANCPSIHDTCARCGEMHKTAACMVDDEARACANCRIAKRPHEGHGAADRSCPVFTDKLQFALERNPDAKYPYFPTPDDPSSWV
;
A
#
# COMPACT_ATOMS: atom_id res chain seq x y z
N MET A 1 0.15 24.21 -20.00
CA MET A 1 -0.59 23.87 -18.77
C MET A 1 0.33 23.13 -17.81
N SER A 2 1.29 23.83 -17.22
CA SER A 2 2.24 23.23 -16.26
C SER A 2 2.55 24.19 -15.11
N SER A 3 1.53 24.94 -14.66
CA SER A 3 1.65 25.82 -13.51
C SER A 3 0.81 25.28 -12.34
N THR A 4 1.23 25.62 -11.12
CA THR A 4 0.54 25.22 -9.89
C THR A 4 -0.88 25.77 -9.86
N GLU A 5 -1.09 26.99 -10.36
CA GLU A 5 -2.42 27.63 -10.40
C GLU A 5 -3.39 26.85 -11.29
N ALA A 6 -2.93 26.39 -12.45
CA ALA A 6 -3.76 25.59 -13.36
C ALA A 6 -4.15 24.24 -12.73
N ALA A 7 -3.25 23.59 -12.00
CA ALA A 7 -3.54 22.35 -11.29
C ALA A 7 -4.56 22.55 -10.16
N THR A 8 -4.41 23.62 -9.39
CA THR A 8 -5.36 23.98 -8.31
C THR A 8 -6.74 24.31 -8.87
N TRP A 9 -6.80 25.12 -9.94
CA TRP A 9 -8.06 25.42 -10.63
C TRP A 9 -8.74 24.15 -11.13
N LEU A 10 -7.98 23.22 -11.73
CA LEU A 10 -8.51 21.96 -12.24
C LEU A 10 -9.09 21.09 -11.11
N LYS A 11 -8.43 21.02 -9.95
CA LYS A 11 -8.97 20.27 -8.79
C LYS A 11 -10.32 20.81 -8.33
N VAL A 12 -10.45 22.13 -8.23
CA VAL A 12 -11.69 22.80 -7.80
C VAL A 12 -12.81 22.65 -8.84
N ASN A 13 -12.46 22.70 -10.12
CA ASN A 13 -13.42 22.69 -11.24
C ASN A 13 -13.53 21.33 -11.93
N ILE A 14 -13.07 20.25 -11.28
CA ILE A 14 -12.88 18.97 -11.96
C ILE A 14 -14.17 18.41 -12.54
N THR A 15 -15.29 18.56 -11.85
CA THR A 15 -16.60 18.09 -12.30
C THR A 15 -17.04 18.80 -13.57
N SER A 16 -16.92 20.14 -13.59
CA SER A 16 -17.22 20.96 -14.77
C SER A 16 -16.26 20.67 -15.91
N PHE A 17 -14.98 20.50 -15.61
CA PHE A 17 -13.97 20.15 -16.59
C PHE A 17 -14.23 18.79 -17.24
N LEU A 18 -14.57 17.76 -16.45
CA LEU A 18 -14.93 16.44 -16.95
C LEU A 18 -16.19 16.45 -17.80
N SER A 19 -17.18 17.30 -17.48
CA SER A 19 -18.40 17.43 -18.29
C SER A 19 -18.11 17.85 -19.74
N CYS A 20 -17.00 18.58 -19.95
CA CYS A 20 -16.55 19.01 -21.28
C CYS A 20 -15.68 17.94 -22.01
N MET A 21 -15.24 16.89 -21.33
CA MET A 21 -14.27 15.89 -21.84
C MET A 21 -14.91 14.62 -22.42
N GLY A 22 -16.25 14.55 -22.47
CA GLY A 22 -17.01 13.39 -22.93
C GLY A 22 -17.29 12.37 -21.82
N GLY A 23 -18.36 11.57 -21.98
CA GLY A 23 -18.98 10.79 -20.90
C GLY A 23 -18.17 9.62 -20.31
N THR A 24 -16.96 9.36 -20.80
CA THR A 24 -16.10 8.27 -20.30
C THR A 24 -14.91 8.76 -19.47
N SER A 25 -14.72 10.07 -19.33
CA SER A 25 -13.61 10.61 -18.56
C SER A 25 -13.90 10.56 -17.06
N THR A 26 -13.00 9.91 -16.31
CA THR A 26 -13.06 9.85 -14.85
C THR A 26 -11.84 10.54 -14.24
N TYR A 27 -12.06 11.38 -13.23
CA TYR A 27 -10.97 11.89 -12.40
C TYR A 27 -10.71 10.95 -11.23
N LYS A 28 -9.42 10.73 -10.96
CA LYS A 28 -8.98 10.01 -9.77
C LYS A 28 -7.98 10.86 -9.04
N GLU A 29 -8.39 11.38 -7.89
CA GLU A 29 -7.50 12.17 -7.04
C GLU A 29 -6.29 11.32 -6.62
N ARG A 30 -5.09 11.90 -6.76
CA ARG A 30 -3.86 11.29 -6.27
C ARG A 30 -3.79 11.47 -4.76
N LEU A 31 -4.17 10.43 -4.04
CA LEU A 31 -4.10 10.41 -2.58
C LEU A 31 -2.72 9.96 -2.09
N LEU A 32 -2.23 10.64 -1.07
CA LEU A 32 -1.01 10.37 -0.33
C LEU A 32 -1.33 9.29 0.70
N ASN A 33 -1.00 8.05 0.36
CA ASN A 33 -1.39 6.90 1.16
C ASN A 33 -0.30 6.58 2.19
N VAL A 34 -0.73 6.37 3.43
CA VAL A 34 0.12 5.93 4.55
C VAL A 34 -0.48 4.68 5.18
N VAL A 35 0.36 3.87 5.80
CA VAL A 35 -0.03 2.71 6.59
C VAL A 35 -0.11 3.12 8.04
N ALA A 36 -1.30 3.05 8.63
CA ALA A 36 -1.54 3.22 10.05
C ALA A 36 -1.46 1.86 10.76
N GLN A 37 -0.57 1.74 11.73
CA GLN A 37 -0.27 0.49 12.41
C GLN A 37 -1.05 0.36 13.73
N TYR A 38 -1.44 -0.87 14.04
CA TYR A 38 -2.16 -1.24 15.27
C TYR A 38 -3.39 -0.39 15.61
N VAL A 39 -4.17 -0.01 14.60
CA VAL A 39 -5.44 0.70 14.75
C VAL A 39 -6.46 -0.23 15.45
N PRO A 40 -7.21 0.24 16.46
CA PRO A 40 -8.29 -0.51 17.08
C PRO A 40 -9.29 -1.04 16.05
N VAL A 41 -9.75 -2.28 16.19
CA VAL A 41 -10.73 -2.86 15.24
C VAL A 41 -12.15 -2.32 15.42
N SER A 42 -12.42 -1.61 16.51
CA SER A 42 -13.66 -0.88 16.79
C SER A 42 -13.87 0.31 15.85
N PHE A 43 -12.78 0.93 15.39
CA PHE A 43 -12.82 1.97 14.37
C PHE A 43 -13.26 1.37 13.02
N ASP A 44 -14.25 1.96 12.35
CA ASP A 44 -14.65 1.55 11.01
C ASP A 44 -14.12 2.53 9.94
N PRO A 45 -13.01 2.22 9.25
CA PRO A 45 -12.45 3.08 8.20
C PRO A 45 -13.31 3.18 6.94
N SER A 46 -14.37 2.37 6.81
CA SER A 46 -15.27 2.41 5.65
C SER A 46 -16.39 3.43 5.80
N GLN A 47 -16.64 3.92 7.02
CA GLN A 47 -17.69 4.88 7.32
C GLN A 47 -17.13 6.31 7.26
N ASP A 48 -17.71 7.15 6.41
CA ASP A 48 -17.28 8.55 6.28
C ASP A 48 -17.38 9.29 7.62
N GLY A 49 -18.47 9.07 8.37
CA GLY A 49 -18.65 9.68 9.70
C GLY A 49 -17.52 9.35 10.68
N ALA A 50 -16.98 8.12 10.65
CA ALA A 50 -15.83 7.75 11.48
C ALA A 50 -14.55 8.50 11.05
N LEU A 51 -14.37 8.77 9.76
CA LEU A 51 -13.26 9.60 9.27
C LEU A 51 -13.41 11.05 9.72
N ARG A 52 -14.63 11.62 9.69
CA ARG A 52 -14.88 13.00 10.15
C ARG A 52 -14.62 13.16 11.65
N ILE A 53 -15.00 12.18 12.46
CA ILE A 53 -14.68 12.15 13.89
C ILE A 53 -13.17 12.09 14.07
N LEU A 54 -12.49 11.16 13.39
CA LEU A 54 -11.04 11.03 13.47
C LEU A 54 -10.30 12.31 13.05
N GLU A 55 -10.78 12.99 12.01
CA GLU A 55 -10.25 14.29 11.58
C GLU A 55 -10.37 15.33 12.70
N SER A 56 -11.56 15.45 13.30
CA SER A 56 -11.83 16.40 14.37
C SER A 56 -10.96 16.16 15.63
N GLU A 57 -10.76 14.89 16.01
CA GLU A 57 -9.94 14.51 17.16
C GLU A 57 -8.44 14.79 16.95
N ASN A 58 -8.01 14.91 15.68
CA ASN A 58 -6.59 15.07 15.32
C ASN A 58 -6.27 16.43 14.71
N ASN A 59 -7.20 17.39 14.75
CA ASN A 59 -7.05 18.71 14.12
C ASN A 59 -6.72 18.63 12.62
N ILE A 60 -7.24 17.60 11.93
CA ILE A 60 -7.12 17.47 10.49
C ILE A 60 -8.32 18.20 9.86
N PRO A 61 -8.13 19.07 8.86
CA PRO A 61 -9.24 19.74 8.21
C PRO A 61 -10.23 18.74 7.60
N SER A 62 -11.52 19.02 7.72
CA SER A 62 -12.53 18.09 7.25
C SER A 62 -12.43 17.86 5.73
N GLY A 63 -12.44 16.59 5.31
CA GLY A 63 -12.32 16.18 3.91
C GLY A 63 -10.90 15.80 3.49
N VAL A 64 -9.89 16.16 4.28
CA VAL A 64 -8.48 15.89 3.96
C VAL A 64 -8.16 14.41 4.06
N LEU A 65 -8.72 13.69 5.03
CA LEU A 65 -8.72 12.24 5.07
C LEU A 65 -9.82 11.73 4.11
N ALA A 66 -9.47 11.62 2.84
CA ALA A 66 -10.41 11.31 1.77
C ALA A 66 -10.87 9.86 1.78
N LYS A 67 -10.03 8.92 2.22
CA LYS A 67 -10.38 7.51 2.33
C LYS A 67 -9.59 6.81 3.42
N ALA A 68 -10.18 5.77 3.99
CA ALA A 68 -9.43 4.77 4.74
C ALA A 68 -9.92 3.36 4.36
N ARG A 69 -9.07 2.36 4.56
CA ARG A 69 -9.47 0.95 4.46
C ARG A 69 -8.54 0.04 5.23
N TRP A 70 -9.05 -1.10 5.67
CA TRP A 70 -8.22 -2.14 6.23
C TRP A 70 -7.27 -2.76 5.19
N ILE A 71 -6.03 -3.07 5.60
CA ILE A 71 -5.10 -3.87 4.80
C ILE A 71 -5.55 -5.33 4.79
N LYS A 72 -5.80 -5.89 5.99
CA LYS A 72 -6.33 -7.23 6.17
C LYS A 72 -7.86 -7.19 6.17
N PRO A 73 -8.56 -7.91 5.28
CA PRO A 73 -10.02 -7.97 5.29
C PRO A 73 -10.56 -8.43 6.64
N VAL A 74 -11.69 -7.87 7.07
CA VAL A 74 -12.32 -8.19 8.36
C VAL A 74 -12.61 -9.69 8.48
N ALA A 75 -13.10 -10.30 7.40
CA ALA A 75 -13.42 -11.74 7.33
C ALA A 75 -12.21 -12.67 7.54
N GLN A 76 -10.97 -12.17 7.39
CA GLN A 76 -9.74 -12.98 7.54
C GLN A 76 -9.05 -12.76 8.89
N ARG A 77 -9.61 -11.94 9.78
CA ARG A 77 -9.00 -11.64 11.09
C ARG A 77 -9.02 -12.86 12.01
N ASN A 78 -8.02 -12.92 12.88
CA ASN A 78 -7.98 -13.97 13.90
C ASN A 78 -9.10 -13.72 14.92
N ARG A 79 -9.67 -14.78 15.50
CA ARG A 79 -10.63 -14.65 16.60
C ARG A 79 -9.99 -13.86 17.75
N GLY A 80 -10.69 -12.82 18.24
CA GLY A 80 -10.20 -11.98 19.33
C GLY A 80 -9.14 -10.94 18.94
N GLN A 81 -8.84 -10.76 17.65
CA GLN A 81 -7.89 -9.73 17.19
C GLN A 81 -8.43 -8.32 17.52
N LYS A 82 -7.72 -7.59 18.40
CA LYS A 82 -8.12 -6.25 18.89
C LYS A 82 -7.63 -5.09 18.03
N VAL A 83 -6.59 -5.31 17.22
CA VAL A 83 -5.96 -4.27 16.38
C VAL A 83 -5.67 -4.79 14.98
N ALA A 84 -5.65 -3.89 14.00
CA ALA A 84 -5.30 -4.19 12.62
C ALA A 84 -4.52 -3.02 11.98
N HIS A 85 -4.04 -3.20 10.75
CA HIS A 85 -3.40 -2.13 9.99
C HIS A 85 -4.35 -1.58 8.94
N ALA A 86 -4.40 -0.26 8.84
CA ALA A 86 -5.22 0.45 7.87
C ALA A 86 -4.34 1.22 6.89
N ILE A 87 -4.87 1.50 5.71
CA ILE A 87 -4.34 2.50 4.80
C ILE A 87 -5.20 3.73 4.96
N LEU A 88 -4.56 4.87 5.22
CA LEU A 88 -5.18 6.19 5.24
C LEU A 88 -4.73 6.94 3.99
N GLY A 89 -5.66 7.53 3.25
CA GLY A 89 -5.39 8.29 2.04
C GLY A 89 -5.72 9.76 2.25
N PHE A 90 -4.67 10.58 2.33
CA PHE A 90 -4.77 12.02 2.50
C PHE A 90 -4.77 12.73 1.14
N SER A 91 -5.57 13.78 0.98
CA SER A 91 -5.53 14.65 -0.22
C SER A 91 -4.48 15.77 -0.10
N ASP A 92 -4.01 16.05 1.12
CA ASP A 92 -3.05 17.10 1.45
C ASP A 92 -1.74 16.54 2.04
N PRO A 93 -0.56 16.96 1.54
CA PRO A 93 0.73 16.51 2.04
C PRO A 93 1.06 17.00 3.44
N THR A 94 0.56 18.15 3.86
CA THR A 94 0.83 18.68 5.21
C THR A 94 0.21 17.75 6.26
N ALA A 95 -1.06 17.40 6.12
CA ALA A 95 -1.74 16.46 7.01
C ALA A 95 -1.10 15.06 7.00
N ALA A 96 -0.73 14.57 5.81
CA ALA A 96 -0.04 13.29 5.68
C ALA A 96 1.33 13.29 6.39
N ASN A 97 2.09 14.39 6.27
CA ASN A 97 3.39 14.52 6.90
C ASN A 97 3.29 14.71 8.42
N ILE A 98 2.26 15.40 8.92
CA ILE A 98 1.97 15.47 10.37
C ILE A 98 1.73 14.07 10.91
N PHE A 99 0.88 13.26 10.24
CA PHE A 99 0.68 11.86 10.62
C PHE A 99 2.00 11.07 10.64
N LEU A 100 2.85 11.23 9.61
CA LEU A 100 4.13 10.50 9.54
C LEU A 100 5.12 10.91 10.64
N ARG A 101 5.08 12.18 11.09
CA ARG A 101 5.97 12.72 12.13
C ARG A 101 5.49 12.37 13.54
N GLN A 102 4.20 12.44 13.79
CA GLN A 102 3.63 12.46 15.14
C GLN A 102 2.60 11.35 15.40
N GLY A 103 2.14 10.66 14.35
CA GLY A 103 1.00 9.78 14.42
C GLY A 103 -0.33 10.54 14.56
N ILE A 104 -1.38 9.78 14.87
CA ILE A 104 -2.73 10.28 15.19
C ILE A 104 -3.29 9.50 16.37
N TRP A 105 -4.32 10.04 17.01
CA TRP A 105 -5.11 9.38 18.02
C TRP A 105 -6.34 8.74 17.38
N VAL A 106 -6.53 7.44 17.61
CA VAL A 106 -7.73 6.71 17.21
C VAL A 106 -8.34 6.11 18.47
N GLU A 107 -9.54 6.56 18.86
CA GLU A 107 -10.25 6.06 20.05
C GLU A 107 -9.37 6.09 21.32
N GLY A 108 -8.64 7.18 21.53
CA GLY A 108 -7.74 7.37 22.67
C GLY A 108 -6.41 6.61 22.60
N ARG A 109 -6.09 5.97 21.46
CA ARG A 109 -4.81 5.28 21.25
C ARG A 109 -3.94 5.99 20.22
N SER A 110 -2.68 6.24 20.56
CA SER A 110 -1.70 6.75 19.60
C SER A 110 -1.39 5.68 18.55
N VAL A 111 -1.54 6.05 17.28
CA VAL A 111 -1.33 5.24 16.09
C VAL A 111 -0.29 5.92 15.22
N ASN A 112 0.80 5.20 14.98
CA ASN A 112 1.89 5.64 14.11
C ASN A 112 1.88 4.84 12.81
N GLY A 113 2.70 5.28 11.85
CA GLY A 113 2.71 4.69 10.53
C GLY A 113 3.90 5.06 9.68
N HIS A 114 3.84 4.64 8.43
CA HIS A 114 4.82 4.99 7.40
C HIS A 114 4.13 5.18 6.06
N LYS A 115 4.83 5.75 5.09
CA LYS A 115 4.34 5.88 3.72
C LYS A 115 3.98 4.50 3.14
N LEU A 116 2.87 4.44 2.42
CA LEU A 116 2.56 3.28 1.60
C LEU A 116 3.37 3.38 0.30
N LEU A 117 4.52 2.72 0.28
CA LEU A 117 5.39 2.65 -0.89
C LEU A 117 4.92 1.55 -1.86
N PRO A 118 5.17 1.70 -3.17
CA PRO A 118 4.85 0.65 -4.13
C PRO A 118 5.70 -0.60 -3.85
N GLU A 119 5.05 -1.75 -3.83
CA GLU A 119 5.71 -3.06 -3.77
C GLU A 119 5.49 -3.81 -5.09
N PRO A 120 6.45 -4.64 -5.53
CA PRO A 120 6.28 -5.44 -6.73
C PRO A 120 5.18 -6.47 -6.50
N ILE A 121 4.22 -6.53 -7.42
CA ILE A 121 3.10 -7.48 -7.34
C ILE A 121 3.63 -8.90 -7.46
N ARG A 122 3.18 -9.79 -6.58
CA ARG A 122 3.42 -11.23 -6.66
C ARG A 122 2.14 -11.95 -7.10
N CYS A 123 2.24 -12.75 -8.15
CA CYS A 123 1.14 -13.62 -8.56
C CYS A 123 1.00 -14.79 -7.58
N LEU A 124 -0.16 -14.96 -6.94
CA LEU A 124 -0.37 -16.04 -5.96
C LEU A 124 -0.51 -17.44 -6.59
N LYS A 125 -0.58 -17.55 -7.93
CA LYS A 125 -0.61 -18.83 -8.66
C LYS A 125 0.80 -19.31 -8.98
N CYS A 126 1.58 -18.54 -9.73
CA CYS A 126 2.94 -18.93 -10.15
C CYS A 126 4.07 -18.41 -9.23
N GLN A 127 3.75 -17.60 -8.22
CA GLN A 127 4.69 -16.90 -7.34
C GLN A 127 5.64 -15.89 -8.00
N GLY A 128 5.52 -15.66 -9.31
CA GLY A 128 6.30 -14.67 -10.03
C GLY A 128 6.15 -13.26 -9.45
N VAL A 129 7.27 -12.58 -9.22
CA VAL A 129 7.34 -11.22 -8.67
C VAL A 129 7.64 -10.19 -9.76
N GLY A 130 6.92 -9.08 -9.76
CA GLY A 130 7.09 -7.99 -10.72
C GLY A 130 6.65 -8.35 -12.14
N LEU A 131 5.78 -9.34 -12.28
CA LEU A 131 5.14 -9.71 -13.55
C LEU A 131 3.85 -8.90 -13.75
N ASN A 132 3.49 -8.66 -15.02
CA ASN A 132 2.28 -7.93 -15.37
C ASN A 132 1.02 -8.83 -15.37
N HIS A 133 0.82 -9.61 -14.32
CA HIS A 133 -0.41 -10.39 -14.12
C HIS A 133 -0.64 -10.72 -12.64
N ILE A 134 -1.89 -11.06 -12.32
CA ILE A 134 -2.32 -11.59 -11.03
C ILE A 134 -2.83 -13.03 -11.20
N ALA A 135 -3.10 -13.71 -10.09
CA ALA A 135 -3.54 -15.12 -10.11
C ALA A 135 -4.74 -15.38 -11.04
N ALA A 136 -5.72 -14.46 -11.07
CA ALA A 136 -6.91 -14.58 -11.92
C ALA A 136 -6.60 -14.62 -13.43
N ASN A 137 -5.53 -13.93 -13.87
CA ASN A 137 -5.13 -13.84 -15.27
C ASN A 137 -3.79 -14.54 -15.52
N CYS A 138 -3.41 -15.50 -14.66
CA CYS A 138 -2.12 -16.16 -14.74
C CYS A 138 -2.15 -17.28 -15.79
N PRO A 139 -1.24 -17.27 -16.77
CA PRO A 139 -1.21 -18.28 -17.85
C PRO A 139 -0.67 -19.64 -17.38
N SER A 140 -0.11 -19.73 -16.17
CA SER A 140 0.37 -21.01 -15.63
C SER A 140 -0.79 -22.01 -15.50
N ILE A 141 -0.57 -23.25 -15.93
CA ILE A 141 -1.52 -24.35 -15.76
C ILE A 141 -1.46 -25.00 -14.36
N HIS A 142 -0.40 -24.71 -13.59
CA HIS A 142 -0.18 -25.26 -12.25
C HIS A 142 0.02 -24.16 -11.20
N ASP A 143 -0.24 -24.50 -9.95
CA ASP A 143 0.13 -23.70 -8.78
C ASP A 143 1.60 -23.95 -8.42
N THR A 144 2.32 -22.88 -8.12
CA THR A 144 3.67 -22.91 -7.56
C THR A 144 3.58 -22.58 -6.08
N CYS A 145 4.21 -23.41 -5.25
CA CYS A 145 4.21 -23.25 -3.81
C CYS A 145 5.05 -22.03 -3.40
N ALA A 146 4.51 -21.16 -2.55
CA ALA A 146 5.24 -20.01 -2.02
C ALA A 146 6.33 -20.40 -1.00
N ARG A 147 6.28 -21.63 -0.43
CA ARG A 147 7.23 -22.10 0.59
C ARG A 147 8.43 -22.85 0.02
N CYS A 148 8.21 -23.83 -0.86
CA CYS A 148 9.29 -24.63 -1.47
C CYS A 148 9.44 -24.47 -2.98
N GLY A 149 8.58 -23.68 -3.63
CA GLY A 149 8.67 -23.46 -5.08
C GLY A 149 8.21 -24.63 -5.94
N GLU A 150 7.73 -25.72 -5.36
CA GLU A 150 7.26 -26.92 -6.06
C GLU A 150 5.81 -26.80 -6.58
N MET A 151 5.41 -27.75 -7.42
CA MET A 151 4.12 -27.76 -8.13
C MET A 151 2.96 -28.22 -7.23
N HIS A 152 2.57 -27.39 -6.27
CA HIS A 152 1.36 -27.58 -5.47
C HIS A 152 0.87 -26.26 -4.86
N LYS A 153 -0.38 -26.25 -4.40
CA LYS A 153 -0.90 -25.15 -3.59
C LYS A 153 -0.13 -25.04 -2.28
N THR A 154 0.26 -23.82 -1.91
CA THR A 154 0.99 -23.56 -0.65
C THR A 154 0.28 -24.15 0.58
N ALA A 155 -1.05 -24.18 0.60
CA ALA A 155 -1.84 -24.75 1.69
C ALA A 155 -1.69 -26.28 1.84
N ALA A 156 -1.29 -26.99 0.79
CA ALA A 156 -1.04 -28.43 0.80
C ALA A 156 0.45 -28.77 0.97
N CYS A 157 1.30 -27.77 1.15
CA CYS A 157 2.73 -27.97 1.32
C CYS A 157 3.02 -28.58 2.70
N MET A 158 3.88 -29.59 2.76
CA MET A 158 4.23 -30.30 4.00
C MET A 158 5.73 -30.16 4.35
N VAL A 159 6.43 -29.25 3.68
CA VAL A 159 7.86 -29.01 3.96
C VAL A 159 8.01 -28.22 5.26
N ASP A 160 9.04 -28.55 6.01
CA ASP A 160 9.46 -27.78 7.18
C ASP A 160 10.18 -26.49 6.77
N ASP A 161 10.48 -25.63 7.75
CA ASP A 161 11.02 -24.30 7.51
C ASP A 161 12.45 -24.33 6.94
N GLU A 162 13.22 -25.37 7.27
CA GLU A 162 14.56 -25.63 6.77
C GLU A 162 14.56 -26.04 5.29
N ALA A 163 13.47 -26.67 4.82
CA ALA A 163 13.29 -27.12 3.45
C ALA A 163 12.59 -26.07 2.56
N ARG A 164 12.51 -24.81 3.03
CA ARG A 164 11.99 -23.71 2.21
C ARG A 164 12.92 -23.42 1.04
N ALA A 165 12.31 -23.18 -0.11
CA ALA A 165 13.01 -22.83 -1.33
C ALA A 165 12.19 -21.86 -2.19
N CYS A 166 12.87 -20.86 -2.75
CA CYS A 166 12.24 -19.80 -3.54
C CYS A 166 12.29 -20.11 -5.03
N ALA A 167 11.11 -20.32 -5.64
CA ALA A 167 10.98 -20.54 -7.09
C ALA A 167 11.58 -19.40 -7.92
N ASN A 168 11.43 -18.14 -7.49
CA ASN A 168 11.95 -16.99 -8.21
C ASN A 168 13.49 -16.98 -8.22
N CYS A 169 14.12 -17.21 -7.07
CA CYS A 169 15.58 -17.28 -6.96
C CYS A 169 16.15 -18.47 -7.74
N ARG A 170 15.45 -19.62 -7.73
CA ARG A 170 15.81 -20.79 -8.52
C ARG A 170 15.85 -20.49 -10.02
N ILE A 171 14.80 -19.87 -10.56
CA ILE A 171 14.75 -19.44 -11.96
C ILE A 171 15.85 -18.41 -12.28
N ALA A 172 16.08 -17.47 -11.35
CA ALA A 172 17.10 -16.43 -11.49
C ALA A 172 18.53 -16.91 -11.21
N LYS A 173 18.74 -18.21 -10.93
CA LYS A 173 20.03 -18.81 -10.57
C LYS A 173 20.73 -18.10 -9.39
N ARG A 174 19.96 -17.77 -8.36
CA ARG A 174 20.43 -17.20 -7.09
C ARG A 174 20.28 -18.22 -5.95
N PRO A 175 20.96 -18.03 -4.80
CA PRO A 175 20.69 -18.82 -3.59
C PRO A 175 19.19 -18.82 -3.30
N HIS A 176 18.57 -19.99 -3.30
CA HIS A 176 17.12 -20.14 -3.22
C HIS A 176 16.66 -20.90 -1.99
N GLU A 177 17.54 -21.61 -1.28
CA GLU A 177 17.21 -22.37 -0.07
C GLU A 177 17.11 -21.46 1.17
N GLY A 178 16.42 -21.93 2.20
CA GLY A 178 16.23 -21.21 3.47
C GLY A 178 15.17 -20.10 3.44
N HIS A 179 14.57 -19.80 2.29
CA HIS A 179 13.50 -18.81 2.17
C HIS A 179 12.47 -19.18 1.10
N GLY A 180 11.24 -18.70 1.28
CA GLY A 180 10.17 -18.86 0.30
C GLY A 180 10.04 -17.67 -0.65
N ALA A 181 9.20 -17.79 -1.67
CA ALA A 181 8.87 -16.71 -2.60
C ALA A 181 8.12 -15.53 -1.95
N ALA A 182 7.64 -15.71 -0.72
CA ALA A 182 6.99 -14.66 0.06
C ALA A 182 7.92 -13.90 1.01
N ASP A 183 9.18 -14.30 1.10
CA ASP A 183 10.15 -13.69 1.99
C ASP A 183 10.53 -12.27 1.53
N ARG A 184 10.62 -11.35 2.48
CA ARG A 184 11.02 -9.94 2.22
C ARG A 184 12.52 -9.79 2.02
N SER A 185 13.32 -10.77 2.43
CA SER A 185 14.75 -10.85 2.19
C SER A 185 15.12 -11.55 0.88
N CYS A 186 14.13 -12.05 0.13
CA CYS A 186 14.37 -12.73 -1.15
C CYS A 186 15.12 -11.80 -2.13
N PRO A 187 16.30 -12.19 -2.66
CA PRO A 187 17.10 -11.34 -3.54
C PRO A 187 16.33 -10.87 -4.79
N VAL A 188 15.54 -11.75 -5.40
CA VAL A 188 14.73 -11.36 -6.57
C VAL A 188 13.63 -10.37 -6.19
N PHE A 189 13.02 -10.51 -5.00
CA PHE A 189 12.05 -9.54 -4.52
C PHE A 189 12.70 -8.18 -4.27
N THR A 190 13.86 -8.15 -3.60
CA THR A 190 14.59 -6.92 -3.30
C THR A 190 14.97 -6.15 -4.55
N ASP A 191 15.50 -6.82 -5.58
CA ASP A 191 15.80 -6.18 -6.87
C ASP A 191 14.54 -5.56 -7.51
N LYS A 192 13.43 -6.31 -7.52
CA LYS A 192 12.16 -5.83 -8.08
C LYS A 192 11.56 -4.70 -7.28
N LEU A 193 11.74 -4.71 -5.95
CA LEU A 193 11.33 -3.63 -5.07
C LEU A 193 12.15 -2.38 -5.35
N GLN A 194 13.48 -2.48 -5.38
CA GLN A 194 14.35 -1.36 -5.71
C GLN A 194 13.97 -0.72 -7.05
N PHE A 195 13.79 -1.53 -8.09
CA PHE A 195 13.33 -1.05 -9.39
C PHE A 195 11.97 -0.34 -9.36
N ALA A 196 11.03 -0.81 -8.53
CA ALA A 196 9.74 -0.15 -8.33
C ALA A 196 9.89 1.19 -7.58
N LEU A 197 10.80 1.26 -6.61
CA LEU A 197 11.06 2.47 -5.82
C LEU A 197 11.81 3.53 -6.64
N GLU A 198 12.79 3.16 -7.48
CA GLU A 198 13.54 4.07 -8.35
C GLU A 198 12.64 4.81 -9.35
N ARG A 199 11.53 4.19 -9.76
CA ARG A 199 10.50 4.81 -10.62
C ARG A 199 9.63 5.83 -9.89
N ASN A 200 9.75 5.92 -8.56
CA ASN A 200 9.05 6.86 -7.72
C ASN A 200 10.07 7.74 -6.98
N PRO A 201 10.47 8.91 -7.55
CA PRO A 201 11.48 9.78 -6.96
C PRO A 201 11.20 10.17 -5.50
N ASP A 202 9.92 10.20 -5.11
CA ASP A 202 9.49 10.55 -3.76
C ASP A 202 9.70 9.41 -2.74
N ALA A 203 9.93 8.18 -3.20
CA ALA A 203 10.01 7.00 -2.35
C ALA A 203 11.25 7.00 -1.43
N LYS A 204 12.32 7.70 -1.83
CA LYS A 204 13.54 7.84 -1.02
C LYS A 204 13.37 8.73 0.22
N TYR A 205 12.32 9.56 0.23
CA TYR A 205 12.06 10.49 1.33
C TYR A 205 11.12 9.87 2.37
N PRO A 206 11.39 10.08 3.67
CA PRO A 206 10.53 9.58 4.74
C PRO A 206 9.14 10.25 4.72
N TYR A 207 9.06 11.49 4.25
CA TYR A 207 7.82 12.27 4.12
C TYR A 207 7.43 12.48 2.64
N PHE A 208 6.27 13.07 2.40
CA PHE A 208 5.87 13.52 1.06
C PHE A 208 6.51 14.89 0.81
N PRO A 209 7.43 15.01 -0.17
CA PRO A 209 8.15 16.27 -0.40
C PRO A 209 7.18 17.39 -0.79
N THR A 210 7.29 18.52 -0.10
CA THR A 210 6.58 19.76 -0.44
C THR A 210 7.59 20.88 -0.66
N PRO A 211 7.41 21.74 -1.68
CA PRO A 211 8.28 22.89 -1.92
C PRO A 211 8.35 23.85 -0.73
N ASP A 212 7.22 24.01 -0.03
CA ASP A 212 7.06 24.98 1.05
C ASP A 212 7.59 24.48 2.41
N ASP A 213 7.93 23.19 2.52
CA ASP A 213 8.53 22.61 3.74
C ASP A 213 9.72 21.71 3.38
N PRO A 214 10.95 22.27 3.29
CA PRO A 214 12.16 21.48 3.00
C PRO A 214 12.45 20.40 4.04
N SER A 215 11.91 20.49 5.26
CA SER A 215 12.07 19.43 6.27
C SER A 215 11.30 18.14 5.92
N SER A 216 10.48 18.17 4.88
CA SER A 216 9.87 16.97 4.30
C SER A 216 10.84 16.16 3.41
N TRP A 217 12.04 16.69 3.14
CA TRP A 217 13.04 16.06 2.26
C TRP A 217 14.14 15.33 3.04
N VAL A 218 14.11 15.38 4.37
CA VAL A 218 15.09 14.80 5.30
C VAL A 218 14.44 13.83 6.26
#